data_AF-A0AAT9KR93-F1
#
_entry.id   AF-A0AAT9KR93-F1
#
_cell.length_a   1.000
_cell.length_b   1.000
_cell.length_c   1.000
_cell.angle_alpha   90.00
_cell.angle_beta   90.00
_cell.angle_gamma   90.00
#
_symmetry.space_group_name_H-M   'P 1'
#
loop_
_entity.id
_entity.type
_entity.pdbx_description
1 polymer ?
#
loop_
_entity_poly.entity_id
_entity_poly.type
_entity_poly.pdbx_seq_one_letter_code
_entity_poly.pdbx_strand_id
1 'polypeptide(L)' 'MSPMSSSSVSTRSATEVNAAIRGLWQRSGGYLSPQDEAEYQRLLVEWAAATGGNARTAV' A
#
# COMPACT_ATOMS: atom_id res chain seq x y z
N MET A 1 -12.83 -28.19 -6.30
CA MET A 1 -12.73 -26.96 -7.11
C MET A 1 -13.18 -25.81 -6.23
N SER A 2 -12.24 -25.02 -5.68
CA SER A 2 -12.59 -23.89 -4.81
C SER A 2 -12.81 -22.65 -5.66
N PRO A 3 -13.99 -22.01 -5.62
CA PRO A 3 -14.26 -20.84 -6.44
C PRO A 3 -13.51 -19.63 -5.86
N MET A 4 -12.73 -19.03 -6.74
CA MET A 4 -12.34 -17.61 -6.83
C MET A 4 -12.36 -16.84 -5.51
N SER A 5 -11.15 -16.55 -5.00
CA SER A 5 -10.91 -15.40 -4.14
C SER A 5 -11.58 -14.19 -4.78
N SER A 6 -12.67 -13.76 -4.17
CA SER A 6 -13.34 -12.52 -4.50
C SER A 6 -12.33 -11.40 -4.32
N SER A 7 -11.63 -11.03 -5.40
CA SER A 7 -11.07 -9.69 -5.57
C SER A 7 -12.27 -8.74 -5.66
N SER A 8 -12.97 -8.59 -4.55
CA SER A 8 -13.49 -7.28 -4.18
C SER A 8 -12.29 -6.37 -4.38
N VAL A 9 -12.45 -5.34 -5.20
CA VAL A 9 -11.54 -4.20 -5.20
C VAL A 9 -11.75 -3.52 -3.84
N SER A 10 -11.35 -4.22 -2.78
CA SER A 10 -11.17 -3.70 -1.45
C SER A 10 -9.95 -2.81 -1.63
N THR A 11 -10.19 -1.51 -1.69
CA THR A 11 -9.18 -0.47 -1.46
C THR A 11 -8.17 -1.02 -0.48
N ARG A 12 -6.90 -1.17 -0.93
CA ARG A 12 -5.86 -1.79 -0.12
C ARG A 12 -5.85 -1.17 1.26
N SER A 13 -5.81 -2.01 2.28
CA SER A 13 -5.72 -1.53 3.66
C SER A 13 -4.39 -0.81 3.87
N ALA A 14 -4.33 0.11 4.82
CA ALA A 14 -3.08 0.81 5.15
C ALA A 14 -1.92 -0.17 5.43
N THR A 15 -2.21 -1.34 6.02
CA THR A 15 -1.24 -2.41 6.23
C THR A 15 -0.66 -2.98 4.94
N GLU A 16 -1.49 -3.18 3.92
CA GLU A 16 -1.07 -3.72 2.62
C GLU A 16 -0.24 -2.70 1.84
N VAL A 17 -0.65 -1.43 1.86
CA VAL A 17 0.12 -0.36 1.24
C VAL A 17 1.48 -0.19 1.91
N ASN A 18 1.54 -0.29 3.24
CA ASN A 18 2.80 -0.23 3.99
C ASN A 18 3.73 -1.43 3.68
N ALA A 19 3.15 -2.62 3.44
CA ALA A 19 3.92 -3.78 2.98
C ALA A 19 4.51 -3.56 1.57
N ALA A 20 3.75 -2.94 0.66
CA ALA A 20 4.24 -2.58 -0.67
C ALA A 20 5.38 -1.54 -0.61
N ILE A 21 5.25 -0.52 0.25
CA ILE A 21 6.31 0.46 0.51
C ILE A 21 7.59 -0.26 0.97
N ARG A 22 7.49 -1.17 1.94
CA ARG A 22 8.65 -1.95 2.41
C ARG A 22 9.26 -2.81 1.31
N GLY A 23 8.44 -3.43 0.46
CA GLY A 23 8.90 -4.22 -0.69
C GLY A 23 9.68 -3.38 -1.70
N LEU A 24 9.25 -2.14 -1.93
CA LEU A 24 9.97 -1.17 -2.76
C LEU A 24 11.35 -0.87 -2.18
N TRP A 25 11.43 -0.52 -0.89
CA TRP A 25 12.70 -0.27 -0.19
C TRP A 25 13.68 -1.45 -0.25
N GLN A 26 13.19 -2.68 -0.10
CA GLN A 26 14.02 -3.89 -0.19
C GLN A 26 14.56 -4.10 -1.62
N ARG A 27 13.75 -3.83 -2.65
CA ARG A 27 14.15 -3.98 -4.04
C ARG A 27 15.16 -2.92 -4.46
N SER A 28 14.97 -1.68 -4.00
CA SER A 28 15.84 -0.55 -4.34
C SER A 28 17.16 -0.55 -3.56
N GLY A 29 17.40 -1.52 -2.67
CA GLY A 29 18.67 -1.67 -1.96
C GLY A 29 19.04 -0.48 -1.06
N GLY A 30 18.04 0.29 -0.61
CA GLY A 30 18.23 1.47 0.24
C GLY A 30 18.33 2.81 -0.50
N TYR A 31 18.30 2.84 -1.83
CA TYR A 31 18.27 4.09 -2.62
C TYR A 31 17.16 4.05 -3.66
N LEU A 32 16.18 4.95 -3.56
CA LEU A 32 15.08 5.04 -4.51
C LEU A 32 15.56 5.70 -5.81
N SER A 33 15.41 5.00 -6.93
CA SER A 33 15.54 5.58 -8.27
C SER A 33 14.41 6.59 -8.51
N PRO A 34 14.51 7.56 -9.46
CA PRO A 34 13.40 8.46 -9.78
C PRO A 34 12.09 7.75 -10.14
N GLN A 35 12.16 6.55 -10.73
CA GLN A 35 10.98 5.72 -10.99
C GLN A 35 10.39 5.13 -9.69
N ASP A 36 11.25 4.66 -8.78
CA ASP A 36 10.84 4.14 -7.48
C ASP A 36 10.28 5.25 -6.59
N GLU A 37 10.83 6.47 -6.68
CA GLU A 37 10.32 7.63 -5.95
C GLU A 37 8.88 7.95 -6.36
N ALA A 38 8.57 7.93 -7.67
CA ALA A 38 7.21 8.14 -8.15
C ALA A 38 6.25 7.05 -7.66
N GLU A 39 6.71 5.79 -7.57
CA GLU A 39 5.93 4.69 -7.00
C GLU A 39 5.73 4.86 -5.49
N TYR A 40 6.78 5.24 -4.76
CA TYR A 40 6.74 5.53 -3.33
C TYR A 40 5.76 6.66 -3.01
N GLN A 41 5.76 7.75 -3.79
CA GLN A 41 4.84 8.86 -3.63
C GLN A 41 3.38 8.42 -3.83
N ARG A 42 3.10 7.60 -4.85
CA ARG A 42 1.76 7.03 -5.08
C ARG A 42 1.31 6.16 -3.91
N LEU A 43 2.19 5.28 -3.42
CA LEU A 43 1.92 4.43 -2.27
C LEU A 43 1.73 5.25 -0.99
N LEU A 44 2.45 6.35 -0.78
CA LEU A 44 2.24 7.23 0.37
C LEU A 44 0.87 7.90 0.35
N VAL A 45 0.41 8.37 -0.81
CA VAL A 45 -0.93 8.96 -0.96
C VAL A 45 -2.02 7.91 -0.70
N GLU A 46 -1.85 6.70 -1.25
CA GLU A 46 -2.75 5.57 -1.02
C GLU A 46 -2.79 5.18 0.47
N TRP A 47 -1.63 5.16 1.14
CA TRP A 47 -1.51 4.86 2.56
C TRP A 47 -2.18 5.92 3.44
N ALA A 48 -2.01 7.20 3.11
CA ALA A 48 -2.65 8.30 3.81
C ALA A 48 -4.18 8.22 3.68
N ALA A 49 -4.69 7.92 2.47
CA ALA A 49 -6.12 7.72 2.24
C ALA A 49 -6.67 6.53 3.05
N ALA A 50 -5.95 5.40 3.04
CA ALA A 50 -6.35 4.19 3.78
C ALA A 50 -6.28 4.37 5.30
N THR A 51 -5.31 5.13 5.80
CA THR A 51 -5.15 5.40 7.24
C THR A 51 -6.15 6.43 7.75
N GLY A 52 -6.42 7.47 6.96
CA GLY A 52 -7.41 8.51 7.29
C GLY A 52 -8.85 7.98 7.33
N GLY A 53 -9.17 6.98 6.50
CA GLY A 53 -10.47 6.29 6.56
C GLY A 53 -10.63 5.35 7.76
N ASN A 54 -9.54 4.73 8.23
CA ASN A 54 -9.57 3.77 9.34
C ASN A 54 -9.51 4.44 10.73
N ALA A 55 -8.90 5.63 10.84
CA ALA A 55 -8.76 6.35 12.11
C ALA A 55 -10.09 6.81 12.73
N ARG A 56 -11.20 6.80 11.97
CA ARG A 56 -12.54 7.13 12.49
C ARG A 56 -13.26 5.94 13.15
N THR A 57 -12.65 4.75 13.13
CA THR A 57 -13.17 3.55 13.80
C THR A 57 -12.29 3.20 14.99
N ALA A 58 -12.28 4.07 16.00
CA ALA A 58 -11.86 3.72 17.35
C ALA A 58 -13.03 4.04 18.27
N VAL A 59 -13.69 3.00 18.78
CA VAL A 59 -14.79 3.06 19.76
C VAL A 59 -14.27 2.73 21.15
#